data_AF-A0A7X5F8L4-F1
#
_entry.id   AF-A0A7X5F8L4-F1
#
_cell.length_a   1.000
_cell.length_b   1.000
_cell.length_c   1.000
_cell.angle_alpha   90.00
_cell.angle_beta   90.00
_cell.angle_gamma   90.00
#
_symmetry.space_group_name_H-M   'P 1'
#
loop_
_entity.id
_entity.type
_entity.pdbx_description
1 polymer ?
#
loop_
_entity_poly.entity_id
_entity_poly.type
_entity_poly.pdbx_seq_one_letter_code
_entity_poly.pdbx_strand_id
1 'polypeptide(L)'
;MIAILKRMFKTAWQGMKRNSWLTLACIAMMVLSLLIFSSILIFNHTANTLINTLKEKMDISIYFKTDVPEEDILKIRDELLSNEAIAKINYVSKEE
;
A
#
# COMPACT_ATOMS: atom_id res chain seq x y z
N MET A 1 -43.80 6.66 20.05
CA MET A 1 -42.68 6.41 19.11
C MET A 1 -41.61 5.50 19.70
N ILE A 2 -40.98 5.85 20.84
CA ILE A 2 -39.90 5.06 21.49
C ILE A 2 -40.34 3.64 21.91
N ALA A 3 -41.59 3.47 22.38
CA ALA A 3 -42.12 2.16 22.78
C ALA A 3 -42.26 1.17 21.60
N ILE A 4 -42.54 1.68 20.40
CA ILE A 4 -42.66 0.87 19.18
C ILE A 4 -41.28 0.39 18.75
N LEU A 5 -40.28 1.28 18.78
CA LEU A 5 -38.88 0.95 18.52
C LEU A 5 -38.37 -0.15 19.46
N LYS A 6 -38.64 -0.01 20.77
CA LYS A 6 -38.25 -1.01 21.79
C LYS A 6 -38.89 -2.38 21.53
N ARG A 7 -40.15 -2.40 21.09
CA ARG A 7 -40.85 -3.64 20.72
C ARG A 7 -40.26 -4.28 19.46
N MET A 8 -39.94 -3.49 18.43
CA MET A 8 -39.32 -3.99 17.20
C MET A 8 -37.95 -4.65 17.47
N PHE A 9 -37.07 -4.00 18.24
CA PHE A 9 -35.79 -4.59 18.62
C PHE A 9 -35.95 -5.86 19.46
N LYS A 10 -36.91 -5.87 20.40
CA LYS A 10 -37.19 -7.07 21.21
C LYS A 10 -37.66 -8.24 20.34
N THR A 11 -38.55 -7.98 19.38
CA THR A 11 -39.05 -9.01 18.45
C THR A 11 -37.95 -9.50 17.50
N ALA A 12 -37.11 -8.60 16.98
CA ALA A 12 -35.96 -8.95 16.15
C ALA A 12 -34.97 -9.84 16.91
N TRP A 13 -34.64 -9.46 18.15
CA TRP A 13 -33.75 -10.25 19.02
C TRP A 13 -34.33 -11.62 19.38
N GLN A 14 -35.64 -11.70 19.65
CA GLN A 14 -36.32 -12.97 19.89
C GLN A 14 -36.31 -13.88 18.65
N GLY A 15 -36.49 -13.31 17.45
CA GLY A 15 -36.39 -14.03 16.18
C GLY A 15 -35.00 -14.59 15.94
N MET A 16 -33.97 -13.75 16.14
CA MET A 16 -32.56 -14.16 16.08
C MET A 16 -32.24 -15.26 17.09
N LYS A 17 -32.69 -15.13 18.35
CA LYS A 17 -32.45 -16.13 19.39
C LYS A 17 -33.10 -17.47 19.05
N ARG A 18 -34.32 -17.48 18.53
CA ARG A 18 -35.02 -18.70 18.14
C ARG A 18 -34.35 -19.42 16.96
N ASN A 19 -33.68 -18.68 16.08
CA ASN A 19 -32.93 -19.24 14.95
C ASN A 19 -31.42 -18.92 15.03
N SER A 20 -30.86 -19.06 16.24
CA SER A 20 -29.49 -18.60 16.54
C SER A 20 -28.45 -19.23 15.62
N TRP A 21 -28.65 -20.48 15.20
CA TRP A 21 -27.70 -21.21 14.36
C TRP A 21 -27.56 -20.58 12.97
N LEU A 22 -28.70 -20.29 12.32
CA LEU A 22 -28.70 -19.66 10.99
C LEU A 22 -28.18 -18.22 11.08
N THR A 23 -28.61 -17.46 12.10
CA THR A 23 -28.14 -16.09 12.30
C THR A 23 -26.64 -16.04 12.55
N LEU A 24 -26.09 -16.96 13.35
CA LEU A 24 -24.65 -17.05 13.60
C LEU A 24 -23.89 -17.37 12.31
N ALA A 25 -24.39 -18.31 11.50
CA ALA A 25 -23.78 -18.66 10.22
C ALA A 25 -23.74 -17.45 9.26
N CYS A 26 -24.85 -16.70 9.13
CA CYS A 26 -24.88 -15.50 8.30
C CYS A 26 -23.90 -14.42 8.79
N ILE A 27 -23.85 -14.16 10.10
CA ILE A 27 -22.92 -13.18 10.67
C ILE A 27 -21.48 -13.62 10.43
N ALA A 28 -21.16 -14.90 10.65
CA ALA A 28 -19.83 -15.44 10.41
C ALA A 28 -19.41 -15.28 8.94
N MET A 29 -20.31 -15.55 7.98
CA MET A 29 -20.04 -15.32 6.56
C MET A 29 -19.79 -13.86 6.24
N MET A 30 -20.59 -12.93 6.77
CA MET A 30 -20.38 -11.50 6.57
C MET A 30 -19.02 -11.04 7.15
N VAL A 31 -18.68 -11.50 8.36
CA VAL A 31 -17.40 -11.18 8.98
C VAL A 31 -16.25 -11.73 8.15
N LEU A 32 -16.33 -12.98 7.69
CA LEU A 32 -15.30 -13.59 6.85
C LEU A 32 -15.12 -12.82 5.54
N SER A 33 -16.22 -12.41 4.90
CA SER A 33 -16.18 -11.58 3.69
C SER A 33 -15.48 -10.25 3.92
N LEU A 34 -15.81 -9.55 5.02
CA LEU A 34 -15.16 -8.29 5.37
C LEU A 34 -13.68 -8.48 5.72
N LEU A 35 -13.31 -9.58 6.38
CA LEU A 35 -11.92 -9.90 6.67
C LEU A 35 -11.12 -10.12 5.39
N ILE A 36 -11.65 -10.88 4.43
CA ILE A 36 -11.01 -11.09 3.13
C ILE A 36 -10.86 -9.75 2.40
N PHE A 37 -11.93 -8.96 2.35
CA PHE A 37 -11.89 -7.65 1.70
C PHE A 37 -10.83 -6.73 2.34
N SER A 38 -10.80 -6.66 3.67
CA SER A 38 -9.82 -5.86 4.40
C SER A 38 -8.39 -6.38 4.23
N SER A 39 -8.18 -7.70 4.18
CA SER A 39 -6.84 -8.26 4.05
C SER A 39 -6.22 -7.91 2.69
N ILE A 40 -7.03 -7.92 1.62
CA ILE A 40 -6.59 -7.52 0.28
C ILE A 40 -6.12 -6.06 0.28
N LEU A 41 -6.90 -5.16 0.90
CA LEU A 41 -6.53 -3.74 1.00
C LEU A 41 -5.21 -3.54 1.76
N ILE A 42 -5.08 -4.19 2.94
CA ILE A 42 -3.87 -4.10 3.76
C ILE A 42 -2.66 -4.69 3.03
N PHE A 43 -2.83 -5.82 2.36
CA PHE A 43 -1.76 -6.50 1.62
C PHE A 43 -1.26 -5.63 0.46
N ASN A 44 -2.15 -5.02 -0.31
CA ASN A 44 -1.77 -4.11 -1.39
C ASN A 44 -0.95 -2.92 -0.87
N HIS A 45 -1.41 -2.28 0.21
CA HIS A 45 -0.69 -1.17 0.81
C HIS A 45 0.68 -1.60 1.35
N THR A 46 0.74 -2.73 2.06
CA THR A 46 2.00 -3.27 2.61
C THR A 46 3.00 -3.60 1.51
N ALA A 47 2.57 -4.26 0.43
CA ALA A 47 3.44 -4.60 -0.69
C ALA A 47 4.03 -3.35 -1.36
N ASN A 48 3.21 -2.32 -1.59
CA ASN A 48 3.69 -1.05 -2.15
C ASN A 48 4.69 -0.35 -1.22
N THR A 49 4.42 -0.32 0.10
CA THR A 49 5.34 0.25 1.08
C THR A 49 6.66 -0.51 1.13
N LEU A 50 6.63 -1.85 1.09
CA LEU A 50 7.84 -2.68 1.03
C LEU A 50 8.65 -2.38 -0.24
N ILE A 51 8.00 -2.30 -1.41
CA ILE A 51 8.67 -1.98 -2.67
C ILE A 51 9.31 -0.59 -2.60
N ASN A 52 8.61 0.42 -2.08
CA ASN A 52 9.17 1.77 -1.95
C ASN A 52 10.36 1.80 -0.98
N THR A 53 10.27 1.07 0.14
CA THR A 53 11.38 0.98 1.11
C THR A 53 12.62 0.30 0.49
N LEU A 54 12.42 -0.70 -0.38
CA LEU A 54 13.51 -1.36 -1.10
C LEU A 54 14.10 -0.45 -2.19
N LYS A 55 13.26 0.29 -2.92
CA LYS A 55 13.71 1.29 -3.90
C LYS A 55 14.56 2.38 -3.25
N GLU A 56 14.16 2.88 -2.08
CA GLU A 56 14.93 3.90 -1.34
C GLU A 56 16.32 3.41 -0.89
N LYS A 57 16.52 2.09 -0.73
CA LYS A 57 17.81 1.50 -0.34
C LYS A 57 18.67 1.08 -1.54
N MET A 58 18.19 1.21 -2.77
CA MET A 58 18.98 0.92 -3.95
C MET A 58 19.84 2.14 -4.32
N ASP A 59 21.05 2.18 -3.78
CA ASP A 59 22.08 3.11 -4.22
C ASP A 59 22.81 2.54 -5.45
N ILE A 60 22.57 3.12 -6.64
CA ILE A 60 23.28 2.76 -7.88
C ILE A 60 24.41 3.78 -8.09
N SER A 61 25.66 3.31 -8.06
CA SER A 61 26.84 4.13 -8.36
C SER A 61 27.33 3.85 -9.78
N ILE A 62 27.36 4.89 -10.63
CA ILE A 62 27.88 4.82 -11.99
C ILE A 62 29.26 5.46 -12.00
N TYR A 63 30.28 4.70 -12.41
CA TYR A 63 31.65 5.18 -12.53
C TYR A 63 31.95 5.52 -13.99
N PHE A 64 32.39 6.75 -14.24
CA PHE A 64 32.83 7.20 -15.56
C PHE A 64 34.32 6.91 -15.76
N LYS A 65 34.69 6.55 -16.99
CA LYS A 65 36.10 6.39 -17.38
C LYS A 65 36.77 7.77 -17.46
N THR A 66 38.08 7.82 -17.22
CA THR A 66 38.87 9.07 -17.16
C THR A 66 38.92 9.88 -18.46
N ASP A 67 38.54 9.29 -19.58
CA ASP A 67 38.65 9.86 -20.93
C ASP A 67 37.33 10.46 -21.44
N VAL A 68 36.32 10.56 -20.55
CA VAL A 68 34.99 11.08 -20.91
C VAL A 68 34.96 12.59 -20.63
N PRO A 69 34.61 13.44 -21.63
CA PRO A 69 34.47 14.87 -21.41
C PRO A 69 33.31 15.17 -20.47
N GLU A 70 33.49 16.18 -19.61
CA GLU A 70 32.52 16.58 -18.59
C GLU A 70 31.15 16.93 -19.18
N GLU A 71 31.11 17.49 -20.39
CA GLU A 71 29.88 17.79 -21.14
C GLU A 71 29.01 16.55 -21.38
N ASP A 72 29.60 15.39 -21.65
CA ASP A 72 28.84 14.16 -21.90
C ASP A 72 28.37 13.52 -20.58
N ILE A 73 29.10 13.73 -19.49
CA ILE A 73 28.67 13.32 -18.15
C ILE A 73 27.46 14.14 -17.71
N LEU A 74 27.46 15.45 -18.00
CA LEU A 74 26.34 16.35 -17.71
C LEU A 74 25.11 16.02 -18.56
N LYS A 75 25.26 15.66 -19.84
CA LYS A 75 24.13 15.19 -20.67
C LYS A 75 23.50 13.91 -20.11
N ILE A 76 24.33 12.93 -19.70
CA ILE A 76 23.82 11.69 -19.10
C ILE A 76 23.13 11.97 -17.78
N ARG A 77 23.67 12.89 -16.97
CA ARG A 77 23.01 13.36 -15.73
C ARG A 77 21.63 13.95 -16.03
N ASP A 78 21.51 14.82 -17.03
CA ASP A 78 20.25 15.47 -17.40
C ASP A 78 19.23 14.48 -17.97
N GLU A 79 19.66 13.49 -18.77
CA GLU A 79 18.80 12.41 -19.25
C GLU A 79 18.27 11.55 -18.10
N LEU A 80 19.12 11.22 -17.13
CA LEU A 80 18.75 10.45 -15.93
C LEU A 80 17.85 11.26 -15.00
N LEU A 81 18.07 12.56 -14.85
CA LEU A 81 17.17 13.46 -14.10
C LEU A 81 15.77 13.54 -14.70
N SER A 82 15.64 13.35 -16.03
CA SER A 82 14.33 13.35 -16.70
C SER A 82 13.48 12.11 -16.39
N ASN A 83 14.08 11.07 -15.80
CA ASN A 83 13.41 9.83 -15.49
C ASN A 83 12.74 9.87 -14.12
N GLU A 84 11.40 9.81 -14.09
CA GLU A 84 10.58 9.80 -12.87
C GLU A 84 10.89 8.65 -11.90
N ALA A 85 11.61 7.61 -12.34
CA ALA A 85 12.03 6.50 -11.50
C ALA A 85 13.24 6.82 -10.59
N ILE A 86 13.91 7.96 -10.78
CA ILE A 86 15.16 8.30 -10.07
C ILE A 86 14.89 9.36 -9.01
N ALA A 87 14.97 8.96 -7.74
CA ALA A 87 14.64 9.83 -6.61
C ALA A 87 15.72 10.89 -6.31
N LYS A 88 16.99 10.58 -6.54
CA LYS A 88 18.11 11.50 -6.26
C LYS A 88 19.36 11.11 -7.05
N ILE A 89 20.04 12.08 -7.64
CA ILE A 89 21.34 11.90 -8.30
C ILE A 89 22.38 12.73 -7.56
N ASN A 90 23.43 12.08 -7.06
CA ASN A 90 24.57 12.73 -6.42
C ASN A 90 25.78 12.60 -7.35
N TYR A 91 26.23 13.72 -7.93
CA TYR A 91 27.45 13.77 -8.73
C TYR A 91 28.63 13.99 -7.81
N VAL A 92 29.64 13.12 -7.89
CA VAL A 92 30.91 13.25 -7.16
C VAL A 92 32.00 13.47 -8.21
N SER A 93 32.67 14.63 -8.15
CA SER A 93 33.79 14.94 -9.04
C SER A 93 35.03 14.15 -8.64
N LYS A 94 35.94 13.92 -9.58
CA LYS A 94 37.19 13.20 -9.34
C LYS A 94 38.19 13.97 -8.45
N GLU A 95 37.91 15.25 -8.20
CA GLU A 95 38.75 16.18 -7.43
C GLU A 95 38.28 16.39 -5.97
N GLU A 96 37.13 15.80 -5.59
CA GLU A 96 36.74 15.59 -4.18
C GLU A 96 37.23 14.23 -3.66
#